data_AF-A0A7C8ENU4-F1
#
_entry.id   AF-A0A7C8ENU4-F1
#
_cell.length_a   1.000
_cell.length_b   1.000
_cell.length_c   1.000
_cell.angle_alpha   90.00
_cell.angle_beta   90.00
_cell.angle_gamma   90.00
#
_symmetry.space_group_name_H-M   'P 1'
#
loop_
_entity.id
_entity.type
_entity.pdbx_description
1 polymer ?
#
loop_
_entity_poly.entity_id
_entity_poly.type
_entity_poly.pdbx_seq_one_letter_code
_entity_poly.pdbx_strand_id
1 'polypeptide(L)'
;MKVDQPRKALRIALIFPPAMPPTSPPLGIAYLKAYLETSATVEVRNFDLNLAYFEQAFHWLGDGRLRMRMQKMDFETTVQKAAAARLFFCGKEGAHRFFDLALYNEQARTYAGFSSVLNGLFDNFARKILLGL
;
A
#
# COMPACT_ATOMS: atom_id res chain seq x y z
N MET A 1 34.32 30.72 -15.01
CA MET A 1 33.08 30.29 -14.32
C MET A 1 33.06 28.76 -14.29
N LYS A 2 33.25 28.15 -13.12
CA LYS A 2 33.00 26.71 -12.98
C LYS A 2 31.48 26.54 -12.91
N VAL A 3 30.91 25.82 -13.87
CA VAL A 3 29.52 25.39 -13.84
C VAL A 3 29.39 24.46 -12.64
N ASP A 4 28.62 24.86 -11.64
CA ASP A 4 28.30 24.01 -10.49
C ASP A 4 27.63 22.75 -11.03
N GLN A 5 28.28 21.60 -10.86
CA GLN A 5 27.68 20.32 -11.19
C GLN A 5 26.43 20.15 -10.29
N PRO A 6 25.27 19.75 -10.84
CA PRO A 6 24.09 19.54 -10.02
C PRO A 6 24.42 18.52 -8.93
N ARG A 7 24.26 18.92 -7.67
CA ARG A 7 24.44 18.05 -6.50
C ARG A 7 23.62 16.77 -6.73
N LYS A 8 24.30 15.62 -6.80
CA LYS A 8 23.63 14.31 -6.92
C LYS A 8 22.62 14.18 -5.78
N ALA A 9 21.37 13.88 -6.13
CA ALA A 9 20.33 13.64 -5.15
C ALA A 9 20.73 12.48 -4.23
N LEU A 10 20.62 12.67 -2.91
CA LEU A 10 20.80 11.65 -1.90
C LEU A 10 19.69 10.60 -2.07
N ARG A 11 20.05 9.33 -2.22
CA ARG A 11 19.09 8.23 -2.38
C ARG A 11 18.89 7.51 -1.06
N ILE A 12 17.65 7.43 -0.59
CA ILE A 12 17.28 6.76 0.65
C ILE A 12 16.32 5.62 0.32
N ALA A 13 16.59 4.43 0.85
CA ALA A 13 15.64 3.32 0.84
C ALA A 13 15.09 3.16 2.26
N LEU A 14 13.77 3.29 2.41
CA LEU A 14 13.09 2.96 3.65
C LEU A 14 12.50 1.56 3.50
N ILE A 15 12.70 0.72 4.52
CA ILE A 15 12.20 -0.66 4.53
C ILE A 15 11.32 -0.82 5.76
N PHE A 16 10.06 -1.17 5.55
CA PHE A 16 9.15 -1.51 6.64
C PHE A 16 9.03 -3.03 6.71
N PRO A 17 9.50 -3.66 7.81
CA PRO A 17 9.38 -5.11 7.98
C PRO A 17 7.90 -5.50 8.10
N PRO A 18 7.51 -6.69 7.59
CA PRO A 18 6.12 -7.08 7.60
C PRO A 18 5.66 -7.37 9.03
N ALA A 19 4.49 -6.87 9.40
CA ALA A 19 3.73 -7.42 10.51
C ALA A 19 2.99 -8.67 10.02
N MET A 20 2.97 -9.74 10.80
CA MET A 20 2.33 -11.01 10.41
C MET A 20 1.18 -11.31 11.38
N PRO A 21 -0.09 -11.13 10.98
CA PRO A 21 -0.56 -10.54 9.72
C PRO A 21 -0.50 -8.99 9.73
N PRO A 22 -0.48 -8.32 8.56
CA PRO A 22 -0.52 -6.87 8.49
C PRO A 22 -1.89 -6.35 8.95
N THR A 23 -1.91 -5.60 10.06
CA THR A 23 -3.16 -5.08 10.66
C THR A 23 -3.43 -3.62 10.30
N SER A 24 -2.45 -2.89 9.78
CA SER A 24 -2.58 -1.47 9.45
C SER A 24 -1.74 -1.09 8.22
N PRO A 25 -2.13 -0.06 7.47
CA PRO A 25 -1.25 0.53 6.46
C PRO A 25 0.05 1.05 7.09
N PRO A 26 1.14 1.16 6.31
CA PRO A 26 2.46 1.53 6.82
C PRO A 26 2.55 3.04 7.12
N LEU A 27 2.04 3.46 8.27
CA LEU A 27 2.01 4.87 8.71
C LEU A 27 3.42 5.49 8.78
N GLY A 28 4.34 4.85 9.49
CA GLY A 28 5.65 5.46 9.80
C GLY A 28 6.53 5.72 8.57
N ILE A 29 6.56 4.78 7.63
CA ILE A 29 7.43 4.88 6.45
C ILE A 29 6.90 5.87 5.41
N ALA A 30 5.57 5.98 5.30
CA ALA A 30 4.92 6.94 4.44
C ALA A 30 5.19 8.38 4.91
N TYR A 31 5.03 8.64 6.22
CA TYR A 31 5.37 9.94 6.81
C TYR A 31 6.87 10.26 6.70
N LEU A 32 7.74 9.29 6.96
CA LEU A 32 9.18 9.50 6.86
C LEU A 32 9.61 9.80 5.43
N LYS A 33 9.06 9.10 4.43
CA LYS A 33 9.27 9.44 3.00
C LYS A 33 8.80 10.84 2.70
N ALA A 34 7.57 11.18 3.08
CA ALA A 34 6.99 12.48 2.77
C ALA A 34 7.79 13.63 3.43
N TYR A 35 8.29 13.42 4.65
CA TYR A 35 9.20 14.34 5.33
C TYR A 35 10.55 14.47 4.61
N LEU A 36 11.20 13.35 4.27
CA LEU A 36 12.51 13.34 3.60
C LEU A 36 12.45 13.97 2.20
N GLU A 37 11.34 13.78 1.47
CA GLU A 37 11.11 14.34 0.13
C GLU A 37 10.72 15.82 0.12
N THR A 38 10.56 16.46 1.29
CA THR A 38 10.44 17.93 1.34
C THR A 38 11.74 18.63 0.91
N SER A 39 12.88 17.93 0.94
CA SER A 39 14.15 18.43 0.43
C SER A 39 14.30 18.09 -1.06
N ALA A 40 14.54 19.12 -1.89
CA ALA A 40 14.69 18.97 -3.35
C ALA A 40 15.89 18.11 -3.78
N THR A 41 16.75 17.71 -2.84
CA THR A 41 17.97 16.94 -3.10
C THR A 41 17.88 15.49 -2.62
N VAL A 42 16.70 14.97 -2.27
CA VAL A 42 16.53 13.61 -1.75
C VAL A 42 15.54 12.81 -2.61
N GLU A 43 15.96 11.62 -3.08
CA GLU A 43 15.09 10.61 -3.72
C GLU A 43 14.84 9.50 -2.70
N VAL A 44 13.57 9.27 -2.32
CA VAL A 44 13.23 8.23 -1.33
C VAL A 44 12.43 7.11 -1.97
N ARG A 45 12.83 5.86 -1.75
CA ARG A 45 12.07 4.67 -2.14
C ARG A 45 11.55 3.96 -0.90
N ASN A 46 10.28 3.57 -0.95
CA ASN A 46 9.64 2.81 0.12
C ASN A 46 9.50 1.35 -0.30
N PHE A 47 9.98 0.47 0.56
CA PHE A 47 9.77 -0.96 0.50
C PHE A 47 8.92 -1.33 1.71
N ASP A 48 7.60 -1.23 1.57
CA ASP A 48 6.70 -1.76 2.58
C ASP A 48 6.44 -3.25 2.32
N LEU A 49 6.96 -4.08 3.21
CA LEU A 49 6.78 -5.53 3.10
C LEU A 49 5.36 -5.97 3.49
N ASN A 50 4.55 -5.11 4.14
CA ASN A 50 3.11 -5.34 4.30
C ASN A 50 2.34 -5.18 2.99
N LEU A 51 2.69 -4.22 2.14
CA LEU A 51 2.15 -4.15 0.77
C LEU A 51 2.64 -5.33 -0.07
N ALA A 52 3.90 -5.74 0.08
CA ALA A 52 4.43 -6.92 -0.59
C ALA A 52 3.66 -8.21 -0.21
N TYR A 53 3.20 -8.33 1.04
CA TYR A 53 2.36 -9.44 1.49
C TYR A 53 1.06 -9.57 0.68
N PHE A 54 0.51 -8.45 0.21
CA PHE A 54 -0.73 -8.41 -0.56
C PHE A 54 -0.54 -8.23 -2.08
N GLU A 55 0.70 -8.09 -2.57
CA GLU A 55 0.98 -7.74 -3.96
C GLU A 55 0.36 -8.74 -4.95
N GLN A 56 0.46 -10.04 -4.63
CA GLN A 56 -0.14 -11.09 -5.46
C GLN A 56 -1.67 -11.01 -5.44
N ALA A 57 -2.28 -10.67 -4.31
CA ALA A 57 -3.71 -10.50 -4.19
C ALA A 57 -4.20 -9.28 -4.98
N PHE A 58 -3.44 -8.18 -4.99
CA PHE A 58 -3.74 -7.03 -5.84
C PHE A 58 -3.66 -7.36 -7.33
N HIS A 59 -2.65 -8.12 -7.78
CA HIS A 59 -2.59 -8.60 -9.17
C HIS A 59 -3.78 -9.49 -9.52
N TRP A 60 -4.09 -10.50 -8.70
CA TRP A 60 -5.23 -11.37 -8.96
C TRP A 60 -6.57 -10.62 -8.93
N LEU A 61 -6.70 -9.60 -8.10
CA LEU A 61 -7.88 -8.74 -8.07
C LEU A 61 -8.02 -7.98 -9.40
N GLY A 62 -6.93 -7.35 -9.87
CA GLY A 62 -6.91 -6.62 -11.14
C GLY A 62 -7.17 -7.49 -12.37
N ASP A 63 -6.66 -8.72 -12.38
CA ASP A 63 -6.85 -9.68 -13.47
C ASP A 63 -8.19 -10.42 -13.39
N GLY A 64 -9.02 -10.16 -12.38
CA GLY A 64 -10.30 -10.83 -12.15
C GLY A 64 -10.20 -12.28 -11.65
N ARG A 65 -8.99 -12.74 -11.29
CA ARG A 65 -8.71 -14.07 -10.72
C ARG A 65 -9.11 -14.17 -9.25
N LEU A 66 -9.10 -13.06 -8.52
CA LEU A 66 -9.62 -12.92 -7.16
C LEU A 66 -10.91 -12.10 -7.20
N ARG A 67 -12.06 -12.79 -7.23
CA ARG A 67 -13.37 -12.13 -7.17
C ARG A 67 -13.76 -11.85 -5.72
N MET A 68 -13.44 -10.66 -5.23
CA MET A 68 -13.84 -10.17 -3.91
C MET A 68 -14.65 -8.88 -3.99
N ARG A 69 -15.48 -8.63 -2.99
CA ARG A 69 -16.23 -7.38 -2.83
C ARG A 69 -15.97 -6.82 -1.45
N MET A 70 -15.67 -5.52 -1.37
CA MET A 70 -15.53 -4.83 -0.09
C MET A 70 -16.86 -4.22 0.33
N GLN A 71 -17.38 -4.64 1.49
CA GLN A 71 -18.61 -4.07 2.07
C GLN A 71 -19.80 -4.08 1.09
N LYS A 72 -20.37 -2.90 0.79
CA LYS A 72 -21.49 -2.68 -0.14
C LYS A 72 -21.03 -2.34 -1.57
N MET A 73 -19.73 -2.42 -1.86
CA MET A 73 -19.19 -2.12 -3.18
C MET A 73 -19.38 -3.30 -4.13
N ASP A 74 -19.64 -3.01 -5.40
CA ASP A 74 -19.53 -4.02 -6.44
C ASP A 74 -18.06 -4.40 -6.69
N PHE A 75 -17.86 -5.38 -7.56
CA PHE A 75 -16.54 -5.89 -7.89
C PHE A 75 -15.66 -4.82 -8.57
N GLU A 76 -16.21 -4.08 -9.53
CA GLU A 76 -15.45 -3.07 -10.30
C GLU A 76 -14.99 -1.93 -9.40
N THR A 77 -15.88 -1.43 -8.55
CA THR A 77 -15.57 -0.40 -7.55
C THR A 77 -14.52 -0.91 -6.55
N THR A 78 -14.61 -2.17 -6.14
CA THR A 78 -13.61 -2.80 -5.28
C THR A 78 -12.23 -2.81 -5.91
N VAL A 79 -12.12 -3.23 -7.18
CA VAL A 79 -10.86 -3.24 -7.94
C VAL A 79 -10.28 -1.83 -8.02
N GLN A 80 -11.09 -0.84 -8.42
CA GLN A 80 -10.66 0.55 -8.56
C GLN A 80 -10.15 1.14 -7.24
N LYS A 81 -10.91 0.98 -6.15
CA LYS A 81 -10.54 1.50 -4.83
C LYS A 81 -9.30 0.80 -4.27
N ALA A 82 -9.20 -0.52 -4.40
CA ALA A 82 -8.02 -1.27 -3.97
C ALA A 82 -6.75 -0.84 -4.73
N ALA A 83 -6.86 -0.63 -6.06
CA ALA A 83 -5.77 -0.14 -6.88
C ALA A 83 -5.32 1.27 -6.47
N ALA A 84 -6.26 2.18 -6.22
CA ALA A 84 -5.97 3.53 -5.73
C ALA A 84 -5.24 3.50 -4.37
N ALA A 85 -5.71 2.70 -3.42
CA ALA A 85 -5.06 2.56 -2.11
C ALA A 85 -3.63 2.01 -2.24
N ARG A 86 -3.41 1.01 -3.10
CA ARG A 86 -2.08 0.49 -3.41
C ARG A 86 -1.17 1.59 -3.96
N LEU A 87 -1.62 2.32 -4.98
CA LEU A 87 -0.83 3.39 -5.60
C LEU A 87 -0.49 4.51 -4.60
N PHE A 88 -1.45 4.88 -3.76
CA PHE A 88 -1.28 5.86 -2.70
C PHE A 88 -0.19 5.42 -1.72
N PHE A 89 -0.28 4.24 -1.11
CA PHE A 89 0.69 3.78 -0.12
C PHE A 89 2.06 3.40 -0.72
N CYS A 90 2.12 3.08 -2.02
CA CYS A 90 3.38 2.97 -2.77
C CYS A 90 4.04 4.34 -3.05
N GLY A 91 3.38 5.44 -2.71
CA GLY A 91 3.86 6.81 -2.91
C GLY A 91 3.93 7.22 -4.39
N LYS A 92 3.13 6.60 -5.26
CA LYS A 92 3.11 6.90 -6.70
C LYS A 92 2.37 8.20 -7.03
N GLU A 93 1.56 8.71 -6.11
CA GLU A 93 0.77 9.94 -6.31
C GLU A 93 1.47 11.22 -5.79
N GLY A 94 2.70 11.09 -5.26
CA GLY A 94 3.50 12.21 -4.75
C GLY A 94 3.33 12.49 -3.26
N ALA A 95 4.40 12.97 -2.63
CA ALA A 95 4.50 13.16 -1.17
C ALA A 95 3.41 14.07 -0.58
N HIS A 96 3.04 15.14 -1.29
CA HIS A 96 2.05 16.12 -0.83
C HIS A 96 0.68 15.51 -0.48
N ARG A 97 0.29 14.41 -1.15
CA ARG A 97 -1.01 13.75 -0.92
C ARG A 97 -1.07 12.98 0.39
N PHE A 98 0.06 12.55 0.96
CA PHE A 98 0.08 11.90 2.28
C PHE A 98 -0.28 12.87 3.41
N PHE A 99 -0.09 14.17 3.21
CA PHE A 99 -0.41 15.19 4.19
C PHE A 99 -1.88 15.64 4.14
N ASP A 100 -2.62 15.23 3.11
CA ASP A 100 -4.09 15.38 3.10
C ASP A 100 -4.70 14.31 4.01
N LEU A 101 -5.10 14.73 5.21
CA LEU A 101 -5.69 13.84 6.22
C LEU A 101 -6.99 13.19 5.76
N ALA A 102 -7.80 13.87 4.96
CA ALA A 102 -9.07 13.32 4.48
C ALA A 102 -8.82 12.20 3.48
N LEU A 103 -7.97 12.47 2.49
CA LEU A 103 -7.54 11.49 1.50
C LEU A 103 -6.82 10.31 2.17
N TYR A 104 -5.90 10.59 3.08
CA TYR A 104 -5.17 9.57 3.83
C TYR A 104 -6.14 8.61 4.54
N ASN A 105 -7.10 9.16 5.29
CA ASN A 105 -8.07 8.37 6.03
C ASN A 105 -8.98 7.55 5.12
N GLU A 106 -9.32 8.05 3.93
CA GLU A 106 -10.08 7.30 2.93
C GLU A 106 -9.28 6.09 2.41
N GLN A 107 -8.01 6.31 2.03
CA GLN A 107 -7.15 5.24 1.52
C GLN A 107 -6.84 4.19 2.60
N ALA A 108 -6.60 4.64 3.84
CA ALA A 108 -6.39 3.76 4.98
C ALA A 108 -7.61 2.87 5.28
N ARG A 109 -8.83 3.43 5.25
CA ARG A 109 -10.07 2.64 5.41
C ARG A 109 -10.23 1.61 4.29
N THR A 110 -9.92 1.99 3.06
CA THR A 110 -9.98 1.10 1.90
C THR A 110 -9.01 -0.07 2.07
N TYR A 111 -7.76 0.21 2.44
CA TYR A 111 -6.74 -0.81 2.66
C TYR A 111 -7.10 -1.76 3.82
N ALA A 112 -7.57 -1.21 4.95
CA ALA A 112 -8.01 -2.02 6.09
C ALA A 112 -9.20 -2.92 5.73
N GLY A 113 -10.17 -2.40 4.96
CA GLY A 113 -11.29 -3.19 4.46
C GLY A 113 -10.83 -4.33 3.54
N PHE A 114 -9.92 -4.05 2.61
CA PHE A 114 -9.32 -5.06 1.74
C PHE A 114 -8.60 -6.16 2.55
N SER A 115 -7.71 -5.77 3.47
CA SER A 115 -6.96 -6.69 4.34
C SER A 115 -7.90 -7.58 5.16
N SER A 116 -8.95 -7.00 5.75
CA SER A 116 -9.94 -7.75 6.54
C SER A 116 -10.66 -8.83 5.72
N VAL A 117 -11.16 -8.49 4.52
CA VAL A 117 -11.85 -9.46 3.66
C VAL A 117 -10.89 -10.56 3.20
N LEU A 118 -9.67 -10.20 2.82
CA LEU A 118 -8.69 -11.16 2.32
C LEU A 118 -8.20 -12.11 3.42
N ASN A 119 -7.91 -11.60 4.62
CA ASN A 119 -7.56 -12.45 5.75
C ASN A 119 -8.72 -13.36 6.16
N GLY A 120 -9.96 -12.87 6.14
CA GLY A 120 -11.14 -13.71 6.37
C GLY A 120 -11.32 -14.81 5.32
N LEU A 121 -10.93 -14.56 4.07
CA LEU A 121 -10.89 -15.58 3.01
C LEU A 121 -9.83 -16.65 3.34
N PHE A 122 -8.63 -16.24 3.73
CA PHE A 122 -7.55 -17.15 4.13
C PHE A 122 -7.91 -17.99 5.36
N ASP A 123 -8.50 -17.38 6.38
CA ASP A 123 -8.96 -18.10 7.57
C ASP A 123 -10.02 -19.16 7.23
N ASN A 124 -10.96 -18.84 6.33
CA ASN A 124 -11.95 -19.80 5.86
C ASN A 124 -11.33 -20.95 5.06
N PHE A 125 -10.36 -20.67 4.18
CA PHE A 125 -9.64 -21.72 3.46
C PHE A 125 -8.81 -22.59 4.40
N ALA A 126 -8.08 -21.99 5.35
CA ALA A 126 -7.31 -22.72 6.35
C ALA A 126 -8.21 -23.65 7.17
N ARG A 127 -9.38 -23.16 7.63
CA ARG A 127 -10.37 -23.99 8.34
C ARG A 127 -10.87 -25.14 7.47
N LYS A 128 -11.21 -24.90 6.21
CA LYS A 128 -11.66 -25.97 5.30
C LYS A 128 -10.60 -27.04 5.08
N ILE A 129 -9.37 -26.63 4.80
CA ILE A 129 -8.22 -27.56 4.62
C ILE A 129 -8.00 -28.37 5.90
N LEU A 130 -8.00 -27.74 7.07
CA LEU A 130 -7.80 -28.40 8.36
C LEU A 130 -8.95 -29.37 8.72
N LEU A 131 -10.17 -29.07 8.27
CA LEU A 131 -11.35 -29.90 8.50
C LEU A 131 -11.59 -30.92 7.37
N GLY A 132 -10.74 -30.95 6.33
CA GLY A 132 -10.87 -31.86 5.19
C GLY A 132 -12.08 -31.60 4.29
N LEU A 133 -12.56 -30.35 4.23
CA LEU A 133 -13.71 -29.89 3.44
C LEU A 133 -13.31 -29.24 2.12
#